data_AF-A0A843T198-F1
#
_entry.id   AF-A0A843T198-F1
#
_cell.length_a   1.000
_cell.length_b   1.000
_cell.length_c   1.000
_cell.angle_alpha   90.00
_cell.angle_beta   90.00
_cell.angle_gamma   90.00
#
_symmetry.space_group_name_H-M   'P 1'
#
loop_
_entity.id
_entity.type
_entity.pdbx_description
1 polymer ?
#
loop_
_entity_poly.entity_id
_entity_poly.type
_entity_poly.pdbx_seq_one_letter_code
_entity_poly.pdbx_strand_id
1 'polypeptide(L)'
;MLMDAIFGPTQFRNEIIWLRSQNPKGSQFEMKRFSTFTDTILFYAKSDAMVIHLDRIRIPLTTEEWADKYPYKDEHGSYADGPILRSGSMGVRPNLVYEYKGFTPGPAGWRVKREVLEEIDRKGNLAWTKTGAVRRKLRPDDIEKGQPIGSFWGDIPPINSQAQERLGYPTQKPEALLDRIIKASSNEGDVICDPFCGCGTSIASAQRLKRRWIGIDITNLAIGLIRHRLKDAYGDDITKTYDVIGEPVSVADAATLAASDPYQFQWWALGLVGARPSEGKKGADQGIDGRIYFHEGDGTTRQAILSVKAGKLHAPYVRDLRGVVEREKATMGVLLTLDEPTKAMRTEAAAAGFYASPWGRHPRLQILTVGELLDGKRLDMPPIRQTGVTYKRAPKATTKAAEQPRIFGDD
;
A
#
# COMPACT_ATOMS: atom_id res chain seq x y z
N MET A 1 16.81 -12.59 16.11
CA MET A 1 16.61 -13.55 17.23
C MET A 1 15.24 -14.20 17.20
N LEU A 2 14.11 -13.49 17.38
CA LEU A 2 12.77 -14.14 17.34
C LEU A 2 12.49 -14.81 16.00
N MET A 3 12.74 -14.10 14.89
CA MET A 3 12.56 -14.65 13.55
C MET A 3 13.50 -15.84 13.28
N ASP A 4 14.75 -15.78 13.75
CA ASP A 4 15.69 -16.91 13.65
C ASP A 4 15.21 -18.15 14.41
N ALA A 5 14.52 -17.98 15.55
CA ALA A 5 13.98 -19.10 16.31
C ALA A 5 12.79 -19.77 15.60
N ILE A 6 12.00 -19.01 14.83
CA ILE A 6 10.84 -19.51 14.09
C ILE A 6 11.24 -20.12 12.74
N PHE A 7 12.07 -19.40 11.98
CA PHE A 7 12.41 -19.77 10.60
C PHE A 7 13.76 -20.50 10.48
N GLY A 8 14.60 -20.43 11.51
CA GLY A 8 15.99 -20.89 11.48
C GLY A 8 16.95 -19.78 11.00
N PRO A 9 18.14 -19.65 11.62
CA PRO A 9 19.09 -18.60 11.26
C PRO A 9 19.65 -18.75 9.83
N THR A 10 19.65 -19.95 9.28
CA THR A 10 20.07 -20.20 7.89
C THR A 10 19.05 -19.74 6.85
N GLN A 11 17.82 -19.45 7.27
CA GLN A 11 16.75 -18.94 6.40
C GLN A 11 16.73 -17.41 6.31
N PHE A 12 17.51 -16.73 7.14
CA PHE A 12 17.74 -15.30 7.02
C PHE A 12 18.59 -15.00 5.78
N ARG A 13 18.13 -14.07 4.94
CA ARG A 13 18.81 -13.72 3.68
C ARG A 13 19.63 -12.45 3.86
N ASN A 14 18.97 -11.39 4.27
CA ASN A 14 19.59 -10.12 4.63
C ASN A 14 18.57 -9.18 5.26
N GLU A 15 19.06 -8.04 5.72
CA GLU A 15 18.24 -6.87 6.04
C GLU A 15 18.23 -5.88 4.88
N ILE A 16 17.11 -5.18 4.75
CA ILE A 16 16.91 -4.06 3.83
C ILE A 16 16.60 -2.84 4.68
N ILE A 17 17.32 -1.74 4.45
CA ILE A 17 17.17 -0.48 5.17
C ILE A 17 16.43 0.51 4.29
N TRP A 18 15.27 0.96 4.73
CA TRP A 18 14.45 1.95 4.02
C TRP A 18 14.53 3.32 4.70
N LEU A 19 14.76 4.37 3.90
CA LEU A 19 14.84 5.75 4.38
C LEU A 19 13.45 6.36 4.57
N ARG A 20 12.90 6.29 5.79
CA ARG A 20 11.55 6.81 6.11
C ARG A 20 11.47 8.30 6.38
N SER A 21 12.59 9.01 6.44
CA SER A 21 12.64 10.47 6.50
C SER A 21 13.98 11.01 6.07
N GLN A 22 13.99 12.08 5.27
CA GLN A 22 15.22 12.79 4.86
C GLN A 22 15.64 13.87 5.86
N ASN A 23 14.78 14.18 6.85
CA ASN A 23 15.01 15.22 7.84
C ASN A 23 15.18 14.58 9.22
N PRO A 24 16.42 14.21 9.62
CA PRO A 24 16.69 13.81 11.00
C PRO A 24 16.30 14.95 11.94
N LYS A 25 15.40 14.68 12.90
CA LYS A 25 14.86 15.68 13.84
C LYS A 25 15.88 16.10 14.92
N GLY A 26 17.13 16.34 14.54
CA GLY A 26 18.24 16.61 15.46
C GLY A 26 18.44 18.08 15.84
N SER A 27 17.77 19.04 15.20
CA SER A 27 18.05 20.48 15.39
C SER A 27 17.19 21.19 16.43
N GLN A 28 16.13 20.55 16.94
CA GLN A 28 15.15 21.21 17.83
C GLN A 28 15.34 20.89 19.31
N PHE A 29 16.16 19.89 19.67
CA PHE A 29 16.39 19.46 21.05
C PHE A 29 17.81 18.89 21.20
N GLU A 30 18.46 19.12 22.35
CA GLU A 30 19.71 18.42 22.69
C GLU A 30 19.44 16.91 22.81
N MET A 31 19.93 16.14 21.84
CA MET A 31 19.79 14.69 21.84
C MET A 31 21.12 14.02 22.19
N LYS A 32 21.09 13.09 23.15
CA LYS A 32 22.23 12.23 23.51
C LYS A 32 22.41 11.01 22.57
N ARG A 33 21.73 10.98 21.43
CA ARG A 33 21.73 9.85 20.49
C ARG A 33 21.54 10.33 19.05
N PHE A 34 21.98 9.51 18.09
CA PHE A 34 21.70 9.74 16.67
C PHE A 34 20.20 9.67 16.39
N SER A 35 19.73 10.52 15.49
CA SER A 35 18.34 10.49 15.02
C SER A 35 18.05 9.21 14.27
N THR A 36 16.93 8.55 14.58
CA THR A 36 16.44 7.40 13.83
C THR A 36 15.48 7.86 12.75
N PHE A 37 15.85 7.67 11.49
CA PHE A 37 15.06 8.10 10.32
C PHE A 37 15.02 7.03 9.21
N THR A 38 15.36 5.80 9.57
CA THR A 38 15.23 4.60 8.75
C THR A 38 14.27 3.59 9.42
N ASP A 39 13.75 2.66 8.63
CA ASP A 39 13.12 1.41 9.07
C ASP A 39 13.91 0.22 8.50
N THR A 40 13.84 -0.92 9.19
CA THR A 40 14.47 -2.17 8.78
C THR A 40 13.42 -3.17 8.33
N ILE A 41 13.63 -3.75 7.15
CA ILE A 41 12.83 -4.85 6.59
C ILE A 41 13.70 -6.11 6.63
N LEU A 42 13.26 -7.11 7.38
CA LEU A 42 13.97 -8.38 7.51
C LEU A 42 13.52 -9.34 6.43
N PHE A 43 14.46 -9.90 5.66
CA PHE A 43 14.14 -10.85 4.60
C PHE A 43 14.51 -12.28 4.98
N TYR A 44 13.50 -13.14 5.07
CA TYR A 44 13.62 -14.58 5.28
C TYR A 44 13.01 -15.33 4.10
N ALA A 45 13.52 -16.52 3.83
CA ALA A 45 12.93 -17.43 2.85
C ALA A 45 12.82 -18.83 3.44
N LYS A 46 11.76 -19.58 3.09
CA LYS A 46 11.57 -20.95 3.59
C LYS A 46 12.69 -21.92 3.13
N SER A 47 13.24 -21.69 1.94
CA SER A 47 14.31 -22.52 1.36
C SER A 47 15.05 -21.75 0.27
N ASP A 48 16.14 -22.33 -0.25
CA ASP A 48 16.92 -21.78 -1.36
C ASP A 48 16.21 -21.89 -2.72
N ALA A 49 15.09 -22.61 -2.79
CA ALA A 49 14.23 -22.67 -3.98
C ALA A 49 13.36 -21.41 -4.16
N MET A 50 13.52 -20.41 -3.29
CA MET A 50 12.86 -19.11 -3.38
C MET A 50 13.08 -18.46 -4.74
N VAL A 51 12.02 -17.83 -5.25
CA VAL A 51 12.11 -16.98 -6.43
C VAL A 51 12.47 -15.55 -6.03
N ILE A 52 13.48 -14.98 -6.69
CA ILE A 52 13.84 -13.56 -6.58
C ILE A 52 14.17 -12.98 -7.96
N HIS A 53 13.60 -11.83 -8.26
CA HIS A 53 13.69 -11.16 -9.55
C HIS A 53 14.28 -9.75 -9.40
N LEU A 54 15.54 -9.67 -8.99
CA LEU A 54 16.22 -8.39 -8.77
C LEU A 54 16.25 -7.50 -10.02
N ASP A 55 16.23 -8.11 -11.20
CA ASP A 55 16.17 -7.37 -12.47
C ASP A 55 14.85 -6.61 -12.68
N ARG A 56 13.74 -7.02 -12.04
CA ARG A 56 12.42 -6.34 -12.15
C ARG A 56 12.33 -5.05 -11.32
N ILE A 57 13.30 -4.79 -10.45
CA ILE A 57 13.25 -3.69 -9.46
C ILE A 57 14.42 -2.72 -9.56
N ARG A 58 15.19 -2.82 -10.64
CA ARG A 58 16.31 -1.94 -10.88
C ARG A 58 15.85 -0.51 -11.16
N ILE A 59 16.73 0.43 -10.86
CA ILE A 59 16.43 1.86 -10.99
C ILE A 59 16.73 2.28 -12.43
N PRO A 60 15.77 2.86 -13.17
CA PRO A 60 16.03 3.41 -14.49
C PRO A 60 17.14 4.47 -14.43
N LEU A 61 18.04 4.45 -15.41
CA LEU A 61 19.07 5.47 -15.53
C LEU A 61 18.45 6.80 -16.01
N THR A 62 18.96 7.93 -15.53
CA THR A 62 18.62 9.24 -16.11
C THR A 62 19.24 9.41 -17.49
N THR A 63 18.79 10.40 -18.26
CA THR A 63 19.36 10.70 -19.58
C THR A 63 20.87 10.97 -19.52
N GLU A 64 21.32 11.67 -18.47
CA GLU A 64 22.73 11.97 -18.23
C GLU A 64 23.50 10.69 -17.88
N GLU A 65 22.99 9.87 -16.96
CA GLU A 65 23.63 8.59 -16.61
C GLU A 65 23.66 7.63 -17.82
N TRP A 66 22.66 7.68 -18.69
CA TRP A 66 22.64 6.97 -19.97
C TRP A 66 23.78 7.43 -20.88
N ALA A 67 23.98 8.74 -21.01
CA ALA A 67 25.04 9.31 -21.84
C ALA A 67 26.44 8.98 -21.31
N ASP A 68 26.64 9.08 -20.00
CA ASP A 68 27.91 8.75 -19.35
C ASP A 68 28.24 7.25 -19.47
N LYS A 69 27.22 6.40 -19.33
CA LYS A 69 27.39 4.94 -19.41
C LYS A 69 27.61 4.44 -20.83
N TYR A 70 27.03 5.09 -21.85
CA TYR A 70 27.14 4.72 -23.26
C TYR A 70 27.58 5.92 -24.11
N PRO A 71 28.85 6.35 -23.97
CA PRO A 71 29.34 7.61 -24.54
C PRO A 71 29.59 7.53 -26.05
N TYR A 72 29.77 6.33 -26.62
CA TYR A 72 30.07 6.14 -28.03
C TYR A 72 28.80 5.95 -28.85
N LYS A 73 28.84 6.31 -30.13
CA LYS A 73 27.73 6.12 -31.09
C LYS A 73 28.24 5.54 -32.39
N ASP A 74 27.44 4.62 -32.96
CA ASP A 74 27.58 4.14 -34.32
C ASP A 74 26.20 4.07 -35.01
N GLU A 75 26.15 3.47 -36.20
CA GLU A 75 24.92 3.29 -37.00
C GLU A 75 23.82 2.48 -36.29
N HIS A 76 24.16 1.74 -35.23
CA HIS A 76 23.25 0.95 -34.41
C HIS A 76 22.96 1.60 -33.04
N GLY A 77 23.31 2.88 -32.86
CA GLY A 77 22.99 3.66 -31.66
C GLY A 77 24.14 3.78 -30.64
N SER A 78 23.80 4.18 -29.42
CA SER A 78 24.78 4.40 -28.35
C SER A 78 25.34 3.08 -27.80
N TYR A 79 26.62 3.07 -27.43
CA TYR A 79 27.29 1.91 -26.83
C TYR A 79 28.44 2.28 -25.89
N ALA A 80 28.91 1.30 -25.12
CA ALA A 80 30.14 1.35 -24.34
C ALA A 80 31.04 0.15 -24.68
N ASP A 81 32.36 0.32 -24.53
CA ASP A 81 33.30 -0.76 -24.74
C ASP A 81 33.39 -1.67 -23.51
N GLY A 82 33.03 -2.92 -23.70
CA GLY A 82 33.12 -4.00 -22.71
C GLY A 82 34.24 -4.99 -23.04
N PRO A 83 34.79 -5.68 -22.02
CA PRO A 83 35.67 -6.81 -22.26
C PRO A 83 34.86 -7.99 -22.84
N ILE A 84 35.38 -8.61 -23.91
CA ILE A 84 34.88 -9.92 -24.40
C ILE A 84 35.82 -11.08 -24.03
N LEU A 85 36.99 -10.75 -23.49
CA LEU A 85 37.99 -11.68 -22.98
C LEU A 85 37.92 -11.79 -21.46
N ARG A 86 38.30 -12.96 -20.94
CA ARG A 86 38.46 -13.18 -19.50
C ARG A 86 39.86 -12.71 -19.06
N SER A 87 39.95 -12.07 -17.89
CA SER A 87 41.24 -11.78 -17.25
C SER A 87 41.88 -13.05 -16.70
N GLY A 88 43.21 -13.08 -16.61
CA GLY A 88 43.94 -14.21 -16.04
C GLY A 88 43.53 -14.56 -14.60
N SER A 89 43.10 -13.56 -13.82
CA SER A 89 42.59 -13.73 -12.46
C SER A 89 41.31 -14.57 -12.37
N MET A 90 40.58 -14.76 -13.47
CA MET A 90 39.38 -15.60 -13.50
C MET A 90 39.68 -17.09 -13.78
N GLY A 91 40.96 -17.45 -13.87
CA GLY A 91 41.41 -18.83 -14.07
C GLY A 91 41.16 -19.39 -15.47
N VAL A 92 41.79 -20.54 -15.75
CA VAL A 92 41.75 -21.21 -17.06
C VAL A 92 40.37 -21.81 -17.33
N ARG A 93 39.89 -21.66 -18.56
CA ARG A 93 38.63 -22.26 -19.04
C ARG A 93 38.85 -22.81 -20.46
N PRO A 94 39.33 -24.06 -20.61
CA PRO A 94 39.67 -24.61 -21.92
C PRO A 94 38.49 -24.60 -22.90
N ASN A 95 37.27 -24.84 -22.41
CA ASN A 95 36.04 -24.82 -23.22
C ASN A 95 35.68 -23.45 -23.79
N LEU A 96 36.33 -22.37 -23.33
CA LEU A 96 36.16 -21.00 -23.85
C LEU A 96 37.41 -20.52 -24.60
N VAL A 97 38.38 -21.39 -24.84
CA VAL A 97 39.54 -21.10 -25.69
C VAL A 97 39.27 -21.74 -27.05
N TYR A 98 38.82 -20.92 -27.99
CA TYR A 98 38.58 -21.34 -29.37
C TYR A 98 39.00 -20.21 -30.31
N GLU A 99 39.46 -20.60 -31.49
CA GLU A 99 39.79 -19.67 -32.56
C GLU A 99 38.50 -19.06 -33.13
N TYR A 100 38.54 -17.75 -33.39
CA TYR A 100 37.50 -16.99 -34.08
C TYR A 100 38.11 -15.84 -34.90
N LYS A 101 37.85 -15.81 -36.21
CA LYS A 101 38.31 -14.77 -37.17
C LYS A 101 39.82 -14.48 -37.11
N GLY A 102 40.64 -15.53 -36.99
CA GLY A 102 42.09 -15.48 -36.91
C GLY A 102 42.65 -15.19 -35.51
N PHE A 103 41.81 -15.05 -34.48
CA PHE A 103 42.24 -14.74 -33.12
C PHE A 103 41.93 -15.89 -32.16
N THR A 104 42.92 -16.26 -31.35
CA THR A 104 42.75 -17.22 -30.25
C THR A 104 43.09 -16.52 -28.93
N PRO A 105 42.18 -16.50 -27.94
CA PRO A 105 42.43 -15.87 -26.67
C PRO A 105 43.48 -16.64 -25.86
N GLY A 106 44.07 -15.98 -24.85
CA GLY A 106 44.92 -16.67 -23.87
C GLY A 106 44.15 -17.71 -23.04
N PRO A 107 44.83 -18.42 -22.11
CA PRO A 107 44.28 -19.57 -21.37
C PRO A 107 42.97 -19.30 -20.58
N ALA A 108 42.71 -18.04 -20.23
CA ALA A 108 41.48 -17.64 -19.57
C ALA A 108 40.25 -17.71 -20.51
N GLY A 109 40.45 -17.63 -21.82
CA GLY A 109 39.42 -17.78 -22.85
C GLY A 109 38.54 -16.53 -23.07
N TRP A 110 37.59 -16.69 -23.98
CA TRP A 110 36.48 -15.78 -24.21
C TRP A 110 35.55 -15.73 -22.98
N ARG A 111 34.74 -14.67 -22.84
CA ARG A 111 33.68 -14.60 -21.82
C ARG A 111 32.44 -15.42 -22.17
N VAL A 112 32.32 -15.83 -23.43
CA VAL A 112 31.13 -16.47 -23.98
C VAL A 112 31.51 -17.67 -24.84
N LYS A 113 30.56 -18.58 -25.06
CA LYS A 113 30.71 -19.68 -26.03
C LYS A 113 30.67 -19.16 -27.47
N ARG A 114 31.12 -19.99 -28.42
CA ARG A 114 31.26 -19.62 -29.84
C ARG A 114 29.95 -19.11 -30.44
N GLU A 115 28.84 -19.80 -30.16
CA GLU A 115 27.53 -19.48 -30.74
C GLU A 115 27.07 -18.06 -30.33
N VAL A 116 27.35 -17.70 -29.07
CA VAL A 116 27.03 -16.37 -28.52
C VAL A 116 27.99 -15.31 -29.08
N LEU A 117 29.27 -15.64 -29.29
CA LEU A 117 30.24 -14.73 -29.91
C LEU A 117 29.85 -14.40 -31.35
N GLU A 118 29.43 -15.41 -32.12
CA GLU A 118 28.92 -15.25 -33.48
C GLU A 118 27.66 -14.40 -33.53
N GLU A 119 26.74 -14.54 -32.57
CA GLU A 119 25.57 -13.68 -32.47
C GLU A 119 25.95 -12.22 -32.18
N ILE A 120 26.90 -12.00 -31.26
CA ILE A 120 27.43 -10.65 -30.95
C ILE A 120 28.05 -10.01 -32.18
N ASP A 121 28.88 -10.76 -32.93
CA ASP A 121 29.51 -10.29 -34.16
C ASP A 121 28.48 -9.99 -35.26
N ARG A 122 27.49 -10.87 -35.44
CA ARG A 122 26.38 -10.67 -36.40
C ARG A 122 25.57 -9.41 -36.11
N LYS A 123 25.40 -9.06 -34.83
CA LYS A 123 24.74 -7.82 -34.39
C LYS A 123 25.63 -6.57 -34.50
N GLY A 124 26.85 -6.68 -35.04
CA GLY A 124 27.79 -5.57 -35.12
C GLY A 124 28.38 -5.14 -33.77
N ASN A 125 28.28 -6.00 -32.75
CA ASN A 125 28.69 -5.73 -31.37
C ASN A 125 30.06 -6.30 -31.02
N LEU A 126 30.79 -6.87 -31.99
CA LEU A 126 32.19 -7.25 -31.84
C LEU A 126 33.08 -6.23 -32.57
N ALA A 127 34.07 -5.68 -31.87
CA ALA A 127 34.98 -4.68 -32.43
C ALA A 127 36.44 -5.12 -32.25
N TRP A 128 37.25 -4.85 -33.27
CA TRP A 128 38.69 -5.07 -33.26
C TRP A 128 39.40 -3.72 -33.25
N THR A 129 40.27 -3.49 -32.28
CA THR A 129 41.09 -2.27 -32.24
C THR A 129 42.23 -2.37 -33.26
N LYS A 130 42.80 -1.22 -33.62
CA LYS A 130 44.00 -1.15 -34.50
C LYS A 130 45.19 -1.95 -33.96
N THR A 131 45.24 -2.17 -32.65
CA THR A 131 46.27 -2.96 -31.96
C THR A 131 45.95 -4.46 -31.89
N GLY A 132 44.85 -4.91 -32.51
CA GLY A 132 44.41 -6.30 -32.50
C GLY A 132 43.65 -6.73 -31.23
N ALA A 133 43.36 -5.79 -30.32
CA ALA A 133 42.55 -6.11 -29.14
C ALA A 133 41.07 -6.24 -29.53
N VAL A 134 40.40 -7.25 -28.99
CA VAL A 134 38.99 -7.49 -29.25
C VAL A 134 38.12 -6.96 -28.10
N ARG A 135 37.06 -6.23 -28.45
CA ARG A 135 36.12 -5.60 -27.53
C ARG A 135 34.69 -5.94 -27.92
N ARG A 136 33.80 -5.91 -26.93
CA ARG A 136 32.35 -6.01 -27.17
C ARG A 136 31.73 -4.64 -27.01
N LYS A 137 30.91 -4.21 -27.96
CA LYS A 137 30.02 -3.06 -27.79
C LYS A 137 28.83 -3.48 -26.93
N LEU A 138 28.67 -2.82 -25.79
CA LEU A 138 27.56 -3.00 -24.87
C LEU A 138 26.51 -1.95 -25.20
N ARG A 139 25.28 -2.37 -25.52
CA ARG A 139 24.19 -1.46 -25.92
C ARG A 139 23.09 -1.36 -24.86
N PRO A 140 22.29 -0.27 -24.90
CA PRO A 140 21.07 -0.11 -24.11
C PRO A 140 20.16 -1.33 -24.15
N ASP A 141 19.87 -1.85 -25.35
CA ASP A 141 18.93 -2.96 -25.53
C ASP A 141 19.50 -4.30 -25.03
N ASP A 142 20.83 -4.45 -25.07
CA ASP A 142 21.53 -5.61 -24.50
C ASP A 142 21.59 -5.56 -22.95
N ILE A 143 21.33 -4.39 -22.35
CA ILE A 143 21.45 -4.08 -20.92
C ILE A 143 20.34 -3.09 -20.50
N GLU A 144 19.08 -3.39 -20.80
CA GLU A 144 17.92 -2.56 -20.42
C GLU A 144 17.69 -2.44 -18.92
N LYS A 145 18.55 -3.08 -18.13
CA LYS A 145 18.21 -3.40 -16.77
C LYS A 145 18.30 -2.19 -15.84
N GLY A 146 18.84 -1.03 -16.21
CA GLY A 146 19.06 0.05 -15.24
C GLY A 146 20.06 -0.33 -14.13
N GLN A 147 20.16 0.48 -13.07
CA GLN A 147 21.09 0.24 -11.97
C GLN A 147 20.58 -0.87 -11.03
N PRO A 148 21.42 -1.89 -10.73
CA PRO A 148 21.13 -2.84 -9.66
C PRO A 148 20.85 -2.10 -8.34
N ILE A 149 19.83 -2.54 -7.63
CA ILE A 149 19.51 -2.00 -6.30
C ILE A 149 20.09 -2.89 -5.21
N GLY A 150 20.71 -2.26 -4.21
CA GLY A 150 21.22 -2.94 -3.02
C GLY A 150 20.18 -3.07 -1.90
N SER A 151 20.67 -3.36 -0.70
CA SER A 151 19.84 -3.43 0.52
C SER A 151 19.50 -2.07 1.13
N PHE A 152 20.04 -0.96 0.61
CA PHE A 152 19.69 0.38 1.08
C PHE A 152 18.74 1.06 0.08
N TRP A 153 17.54 1.40 0.54
CA TRP A 153 16.48 2.01 -0.25
C TRP A 153 16.24 3.45 0.21
N GLY A 154 17.05 4.36 -0.34
CA GLY A 154 16.96 5.81 -0.12
C GLY A 154 16.08 6.56 -1.13
N ASP A 155 15.68 5.88 -2.20
CA ASP A 155 15.01 6.45 -3.37
C ASP A 155 13.48 6.44 -3.27
N ILE A 156 12.91 5.72 -2.30
CA ILE A 156 11.46 5.69 -2.04
C ILE A 156 11.16 6.61 -0.85
N PRO A 157 10.63 7.83 -1.08
CA PRO A 157 10.29 8.72 0.02
C PRO A 157 9.05 8.24 0.80
N PRO A 158 8.89 8.66 2.07
CA PRO A 158 7.63 8.47 2.79
C PRO A 158 6.49 9.27 2.13
N ILE A 159 5.25 8.86 2.42
CA ILE A 159 4.06 9.53 1.89
C ILE A 159 3.93 10.94 2.49
N ASN A 160 4.05 11.97 1.65
CA ASN A 160 3.82 13.37 2.05
C ASN A 160 2.32 13.71 2.14
N SER A 161 1.95 14.88 2.64
CA SER A 161 0.55 15.28 2.84
C SER A 161 -0.23 15.50 1.54
N GLN A 162 0.44 15.85 0.45
CA GLN A 162 -0.20 16.10 -0.84
C GLN A 162 -0.32 14.85 -1.74
N ALA A 163 0.35 13.75 -1.37
CA ALA A 163 0.44 12.54 -2.18
C ALA A 163 -0.94 12.01 -2.59
N GLN A 164 -1.06 11.56 -3.85
CA GLN A 164 -2.34 11.06 -4.38
C GLN A 164 -2.75 9.74 -3.73
N GLU A 165 -1.79 8.87 -3.42
CA GLU A 165 -2.02 7.61 -2.72
C GLU A 165 -2.37 7.77 -1.22
N ARG A 166 -2.21 8.97 -0.65
CA ARG A 166 -2.39 9.18 0.79
C ARG A 166 -3.85 9.04 1.15
N LEU A 167 -4.19 7.96 1.83
CA LEU A 167 -5.52 7.75 2.37
C LEU A 167 -5.71 8.61 3.62
N GLY A 168 -4.69 8.83 4.44
CA GLY A 168 -4.85 9.51 5.74
C GLY A 168 -5.05 8.52 6.89
N TYR A 169 -4.75 7.25 6.64
CA TYR A 169 -4.60 6.21 7.64
C TYR A 169 -3.24 6.38 8.36
N PRO A 170 -3.18 6.27 9.69
CA PRO A 170 -1.92 6.35 10.42
C PRO A 170 -0.91 5.35 9.87
N THR A 171 0.36 5.77 9.74
CA THR A 171 1.50 4.89 9.39
C THR A 171 1.43 4.18 8.03
N GLN A 172 0.59 4.65 7.09
CA GLN A 172 0.51 4.13 5.73
C GLN A 172 1.89 4.09 5.05
N LYS A 173 2.22 2.92 4.48
CA LYS A 173 3.44 2.72 3.68
C LYS A 173 3.22 3.14 2.21
N PRO A 174 4.24 3.68 1.50
CA PRO A 174 4.13 4.02 0.09
C PRO A 174 3.91 2.79 -0.79
N GLU A 175 3.05 2.89 -1.80
CA GLU A 175 2.82 1.82 -2.78
C GLU A 175 4.13 1.41 -3.48
N ALA A 176 5.01 2.36 -3.80
CA ALA A 176 6.30 2.08 -4.44
C ALA A 176 7.18 1.12 -3.62
N LEU A 177 7.08 1.16 -2.29
CA LEU A 177 7.80 0.25 -1.40
C LEU A 177 7.28 -1.18 -1.53
N LEU A 178 5.96 -1.35 -1.46
CA LEU A 178 5.32 -2.67 -1.53
C LEU A 178 5.42 -3.24 -2.95
N ASP A 179 5.31 -2.40 -3.97
CA ASP A 179 5.53 -2.77 -5.36
C ASP A 179 6.91 -3.36 -5.58
N ARG A 180 7.95 -2.71 -5.04
CA ARG A 180 9.32 -3.20 -5.15
C ARG A 180 9.46 -4.55 -4.49
N ILE A 181 8.94 -4.73 -3.28
CA ILE A 181 8.99 -6.02 -2.57
C ILE A 181 8.28 -7.09 -3.40
N ILE A 182 7.02 -6.86 -3.80
CA ILE A 182 6.19 -7.85 -4.51
C ILE A 182 6.78 -8.21 -5.88
N LYS A 183 7.25 -7.22 -6.67
CA LYS A 183 7.87 -7.48 -7.98
C LYS A 183 9.15 -8.32 -7.86
N ALA A 184 9.92 -8.11 -6.80
CA ALA A 184 11.14 -8.84 -6.55
C ALA A 184 10.85 -10.28 -6.11
N SER A 185 9.90 -10.49 -5.19
CA SER A 185 9.73 -11.76 -4.49
C SER A 185 8.59 -12.66 -5.01
N SER A 186 7.92 -12.29 -6.10
CA SER A 186 6.78 -13.05 -6.64
C SER A 186 6.60 -12.95 -8.15
N ASN A 187 5.84 -13.88 -8.73
CA ASN A 187 5.31 -13.85 -10.09
C ASN A 187 3.83 -13.40 -10.13
N GLU A 188 3.34 -13.07 -11.32
CA GLU A 188 1.90 -12.89 -11.51
C GLU A 188 1.15 -14.18 -11.15
N GLY A 189 -0.01 -14.07 -10.50
CA GLY A 189 -0.80 -15.21 -10.01
C GLY A 189 -0.38 -15.77 -8.64
N ASP A 190 0.83 -15.45 -8.15
CA ASP A 190 1.25 -15.81 -6.79
C ASP A 190 0.38 -15.14 -5.73
N VAL A 191 0.37 -15.70 -4.52
CA VAL A 191 -0.42 -15.19 -3.38
C VAL A 191 0.48 -14.33 -2.48
N ILE A 192 0.03 -13.11 -2.20
CA ILE A 192 0.63 -12.22 -1.20
C ILE A 192 -0.22 -12.24 0.06
N CYS A 193 0.36 -12.63 1.20
CA CYS A 193 -0.32 -12.62 2.49
C CYS A 193 0.24 -11.48 3.35
N ASP A 194 -0.64 -10.60 3.80
CA ASP A 194 -0.32 -9.54 4.76
C ASP A 194 -1.25 -9.66 5.98
N PRO A 195 -0.77 -10.26 7.10
CA PRO A 195 -1.58 -10.45 8.29
C PRO A 195 -1.71 -9.19 9.16
N PHE A 196 -1.15 -8.06 8.73
CA PHE A 196 -1.21 -6.75 9.38
C PHE A 196 -1.49 -5.66 8.35
N CYS A 197 -2.47 -5.89 7.48
CA CYS A 197 -2.59 -5.14 6.23
C CYS A 197 -3.00 -3.67 6.43
N GLY A 198 -3.63 -3.32 7.57
CA GLY A 198 -4.03 -1.95 7.87
C GLY A 198 -4.81 -1.32 6.73
N CYS A 199 -4.30 -0.20 6.19
CA CYS A 199 -4.92 0.47 5.04
C CYS A 199 -4.84 -0.25 3.68
N GLY A 200 -4.29 -1.47 3.66
CA GLY A 200 -4.15 -2.36 2.51
C GLY A 200 -3.29 -1.82 1.39
N THR A 201 -2.18 -1.13 1.69
CA THR A 201 -1.20 -0.77 0.64
C THR A 201 -0.67 -2.03 -0.05
N SER A 202 -0.33 -3.08 0.71
CA SER A 202 0.12 -4.38 0.18
C SER A 202 -0.94 -5.02 -0.73
N ILE A 203 -2.20 -4.98 -0.31
CA ILE A 203 -3.36 -5.49 -1.05
C ILE A 203 -3.57 -4.74 -2.36
N ALA A 204 -3.55 -3.40 -2.32
CA ALA A 204 -3.68 -2.58 -3.51
C ALA A 204 -2.53 -2.81 -4.50
N SER A 205 -1.29 -2.90 -4.00
CA SER A 205 -0.11 -3.23 -4.81
C SER A 205 -0.20 -4.64 -5.41
N ALA A 206 -0.59 -5.65 -4.64
CA ALA A 206 -0.77 -7.02 -5.12
C ALA A 206 -1.84 -7.10 -6.21
N GLN A 207 -3.01 -6.47 -5.98
CA GLN A 207 -4.09 -6.39 -6.97
C GLN A 207 -3.62 -5.73 -8.27
N ARG A 208 -2.94 -4.58 -8.19
CA ARG A 208 -2.43 -3.86 -9.36
C ARG A 208 -1.35 -4.63 -10.11
N LEU A 209 -0.53 -5.38 -9.38
CA LEU A 209 0.51 -6.23 -9.94
C LEU A 209 -0.02 -7.61 -10.34
N LYS A 210 -1.33 -7.86 -10.35
CA LYS A 210 -1.89 -9.15 -10.77
C LYS A 210 -1.42 -10.34 -9.93
N ARG A 211 -1.29 -10.12 -8.62
CA ARG A 211 -1.12 -11.18 -7.63
C ARG A 211 -2.45 -11.43 -6.93
N ARG A 212 -2.65 -12.65 -6.46
CA ARG A 212 -3.70 -12.96 -5.49
C ARG A 212 -3.29 -12.43 -4.13
N TRP A 213 -4.23 -12.17 -3.24
CA TRP A 213 -3.89 -11.64 -1.93
C TRP A 213 -4.80 -12.12 -0.81
N ILE A 214 -4.23 -12.15 0.39
CA ILE A 214 -4.95 -12.31 1.67
C ILE A 214 -4.52 -11.15 2.55
N GLY A 215 -5.48 -10.32 2.96
CA GLY A 215 -5.28 -9.27 3.94
C GLY A 215 -6.00 -9.62 5.23
N ILE A 216 -5.30 -9.53 6.35
CA ILE A 216 -5.89 -9.70 7.68
C ILE A 216 -5.62 -8.45 8.48
N ASP A 217 -6.66 -7.93 9.12
CA ASP A 217 -6.54 -6.88 10.12
C ASP A 217 -7.56 -7.15 11.22
N ILE A 218 -7.23 -6.79 12.45
CA ILE A 218 -8.12 -6.94 13.60
C ILE A 218 -9.24 -5.89 13.58
N THR A 219 -9.08 -4.80 12.82
CA THR A 219 -10.03 -3.68 12.81
C THR A 219 -10.90 -3.71 11.55
N ASN A 220 -12.21 -3.71 11.75
CA ASN A 220 -13.16 -3.60 10.63
C ASN A 220 -13.05 -2.26 9.88
N LEU A 221 -12.52 -1.21 10.52
CA LEU A 221 -12.21 0.06 9.88
C LEU A 221 -11.17 -0.09 8.76
N ALA A 222 -10.10 -0.85 9.03
CA ALA A 222 -9.08 -1.16 8.04
C ALA A 222 -9.68 -1.90 6.84
N ILE A 223 -10.48 -2.94 7.10
CA ILE A 223 -11.15 -3.70 6.05
C ILE A 223 -12.09 -2.82 5.22
N GLY A 224 -12.93 -2.01 5.87
CA GLY A 224 -13.80 -1.04 5.21
C GLY A 224 -13.03 -0.07 4.30
N LEU A 225 -11.87 0.41 4.75
CA LEU A 225 -10.98 1.25 3.94
C LEU A 225 -10.49 0.51 2.70
N ILE A 226 -10.02 -0.72 2.86
CA ILE A 226 -9.50 -1.53 1.74
C ILE A 226 -10.58 -1.71 0.68
N ARG A 227 -11.82 -2.04 1.09
CA ARG A 227 -12.95 -2.15 0.16
C ARG A 227 -13.19 -0.85 -0.60
N HIS A 228 -13.22 0.29 0.11
CA HIS A 228 -13.42 1.59 -0.52
C HIS A 228 -12.29 1.92 -1.49
N ARG A 229 -11.03 1.65 -1.10
CA ARG A 229 -9.83 1.86 -1.93
C ARG A 229 -9.91 1.05 -3.23
N LEU A 230 -10.26 -0.23 -3.13
CA LEU A 230 -10.41 -1.10 -4.30
C LEU A 230 -11.57 -0.66 -5.19
N LYS A 231 -12.72 -0.33 -4.60
CA LYS A 231 -13.90 0.18 -5.31
C LYS A 231 -13.60 1.48 -6.05
N ASP A 232 -12.86 2.40 -5.43
CA ASP A 232 -12.42 3.63 -6.08
C ASP A 232 -11.50 3.39 -7.29
N ALA A 233 -10.58 2.44 -7.14
CA ALA A 233 -9.58 2.15 -8.15
C ALA A 233 -10.15 1.36 -9.34
N TYR A 234 -11.03 0.38 -9.09
CA TYR A 234 -11.46 -0.61 -10.09
C TYR A 234 -12.98 -0.60 -10.37
N GLY A 235 -13.77 0.18 -9.64
CA GLY A 235 -15.23 0.24 -9.76
C GLY A 235 -15.96 -0.77 -8.86
N ASP A 236 -17.29 -0.71 -8.87
CA ASP A 236 -18.16 -1.48 -7.96
C ASP A 236 -18.04 -3.00 -8.14
N ASP A 237 -17.79 -3.48 -9.36
CA ASP A 237 -17.70 -4.92 -9.64
C ASP A 237 -16.51 -5.61 -8.97
N ILE A 238 -15.50 -4.87 -8.50
CA ILE A 238 -14.36 -5.45 -7.79
C ILE A 238 -14.78 -6.20 -6.52
N THR A 239 -15.87 -5.78 -5.89
CA THR A 239 -16.35 -6.41 -4.65
C THR A 239 -16.87 -7.83 -4.87
N LYS A 240 -17.15 -8.21 -6.12
CA LYS A 240 -17.54 -9.58 -6.49
C LYS A 240 -16.35 -10.51 -6.67
N THR A 241 -15.13 -9.96 -6.66
CA THR A 241 -13.92 -10.74 -6.92
C THR A 241 -13.29 -11.28 -5.65
N TYR A 242 -13.58 -10.73 -4.47
CA TYR A 242 -12.97 -11.18 -3.22
C TYR A 242 -14.02 -11.36 -2.12
N ASP A 243 -13.71 -12.24 -1.18
CA ASP A 243 -14.52 -12.50 0.00
C ASP A 243 -14.04 -11.66 1.19
N VAL A 244 -14.97 -11.22 2.04
CA VAL A 244 -14.67 -10.60 3.33
C VAL A 244 -15.18 -11.54 4.42
N ILE A 245 -14.25 -12.09 5.19
CA ILE A 245 -14.54 -13.08 6.23
C ILE A 245 -14.41 -12.42 7.61
N GLY A 246 -15.38 -12.65 8.49
CA GLY A 246 -15.34 -12.19 9.88
C GLY A 246 -16.01 -10.83 10.14
N GLU A 247 -16.55 -10.16 9.12
CA GLU A 247 -17.45 -9.02 9.34
C GLU A 247 -18.88 -9.51 9.64
N PRO A 248 -19.58 -8.86 10.58
CA PRO A 248 -21.02 -9.04 10.70
C PRO A 248 -21.73 -8.67 9.39
N VAL A 249 -22.46 -9.62 8.79
CA VAL A 249 -23.25 -9.41 7.57
C VAL A 249 -24.74 -9.34 7.85
N SER A 250 -25.16 -9.69 9.07
CA SER A 250 -26.53 -9.60 9.53
C SER A 250 -26.63 -8.86 10.86
N VAL A 251 -27.85 -8.42 11.21
CA VAL A 251 -28.13 -7.83 12.53
C VAL A 251 -27.85 -8.84 13.66
N ALA A 252 -28.05 -10.14 13.42
CA ALA A 252 -27.76 -11.18 14.40
C ALA A 252 -26.25 -11.33 14.66
N ASP A 253 -25.43 -11.27 13.60
CA ASP A 253 -23.97 -11.27 13.74
C ASP A 253 -23.50 -10.00 14.46
N ALA A 254 -24.10 -8.86 14.14
CA ALA A 254 -23.80 -7.59 14.78
C ALA A 254 -24.13 -7.60 16.27
N ALA A 255 -25.25 -8.23 16.65
CA ALA A 255 -25.64 -8.44 18.03
C ALA A 255 -24.68 -9.38 18.77
N THR A 256 -24.22 -10.44 18.09
CA THR A 256 -23.20 -11.34 18.62
C THR A 256 -21.89 -10.59 18.89
N LEU A 257 -21.43 -9.78 17.93
CA LEU A 257 -20.23 -8.96 18.08
C LEU A 257 -20.38 -7.93 19.22
N ALA A 258 -21.53 -7.27 19.31
CA ALA A 258 -21.82 -6.31 20.39
C ALA A 258 -21.77 -6.97 21.78
N ALA A 259 -22.18 -8.23 21.89
CA ALA A 259 -22.15 -8.98 23.14
C ALA A 259 -20.75 -9.52 23.47
N SER A 260 -20.00 -10.00 22.47
CA SER A 260 -18.68 -10.60 22.68
C SER A 260 -17.56 -9.57 22.82
N ASP A 261 -17.58 -8.52 21.99
CA ASP A 261 -16.58 -7.45 21.97
C ASP A 261 -17.23 -6.09 21.62
N PRO A 262 -17.73 -5.37 22.65
CA PRO A 262 -18.37 -4.07 22.46
C PRO A 262 -17.49 -3.02 21.77
N TYR A 263 -16.16 -3.09 21.96
CA TYR A 263 -15.23 -2.14 21.33
C TYR A 263 -15.09 -2.42 19.83
N GLN A 264 -14.96 -3.69 19.46
CA GLN A 264 -14.96 -4.08 18.05
C GLN A 264 -16.29 -3.77 17.36
N PHE A 265 -17.41 -4.00 18.05
CA PHE A 265 -18.73 -3.59 17.54
C PHE A 265 -18.80 -2.09 17.27
N GLN A 266 -18.31 -1.27 18.21
CA GLN A 266 -18.25 0.18 18.05
C GLN A 266 -17.41 0.59 16.83
N TRP A 267 -16.21 0.05 16.68
CA TRP A 267 -15.35 0.34 15.53
C TRP A 267 -15.95 -0.15 14.20
N TRP A 268 -16.56 -1.32 14.20
CA TRP A 268 -17.27 -1.85 13.04
C TRP A 268 -18.44 -0.95 12.63
N ALA A 269 -19.31 -0.56 13.58
CA ALA A 269 -20.45 0.30 13.31
C ALA A 269 -20.01 1.69 12.79
N LEU A 270 -18.93 2.26 13.35
CA LEU A 270 -18.32 3.48 12.83
C LEU A 270 -17.80 3.28 11.40
N GLY A 271 -17.20 2.13 11.11
CA GLY A 271 -16.72 1.76 9.78
C GLY A 271 -17.83 1.72 8.71
N LEU A 272 -19.06 1.31 9.05
CA LEU A 272 -20.21 1.29 8.14
C LEU A 272 -20.55 2.67 7.56
N VAL A 273 -20.28 3.72 8.33
CA VAL A 273 -20.52 5.12 7.93
C VAL A 273 -19.24 5.88 7.62
N GLY A 274 -18.09 5.18 7.61
CA GLY A 274 -16.78 5.76 7.39
C GLY A 274 -16.34 6.72 8.50
N ALA A 275 -16.80 6.62 9.74
CA ALA A 275 -16.32 7.50 10.81
C ALA A 275 -14.90 7.12 11.30
N ARG A 276 -14.10 8.12 11.69
CA ARG A 276 -12.84 7.88 12.39
C ARG A 276 -13.12 7.62 13.87
N PRO A 277 -12.62 6.54 14.48
CA PRO A 277 -12.68 6.35 15.92
C PRO A 277 -12.02 7.53 16.65
N SER A 278 -12.57 7.93 17.80
CA SER A 278 -11.88 8.87 18.68
C SER A 278 -10.75 8.16 19.43
N GLU A 279 -9.50 8.59 19.26
CA GLU A 279 -8.38 8.14 20.09
C GLU A 279 -8.36 8.93 21.41
N GLY A 280 -9.27 8.59 22.33
CA GLY A 280 -9.32 9.17 23.68
C GLY A 280 -8.94 8.16 24.75
N LYS A 281 -7.95 8.48 25.59
CA LYS A 281 -7.75 7.77 26.87
C LYS A 281 -9.05 7.87 27.68
N LYS A 282 -9.45 6.76 28.32
CA LYS A 282 -10.56 6.70 29.29
C LYS A 282 -10.62 7.98 30.14
N GLY A 283 -11.67 8.78 29.95
CA GLY A 283 -12.01 9.92 30.82
C GLY A 283 -12.10 11.30 30.17
N ALA A 284 -11.47 11.56 29.01
CA ALA A 284 -11.47 12.90 28.41
C ALA A 284 -12.63 13.14 27.42
N ASP A 285 -12.95 12.15 26.57
CA ASP A 285 -13.98 12.25 25.53
C ASP A 285 -15.33 11.66 26.00
N GLN A 286 -16.00 12.31 26.94
CA GLN A 286 -17.32 11.87 27.42
C GLN A 286 -18.35 11.89 26.27
N GLY A 287 -18.57 10.74 25.65
CA GLY A 287 -19.66 10.47 24.70
C GLY A 287 -19.32 10.54 23.21
N ILE A 288 -18.04 10.61 22.82
CA ILE A 288 -17.63 10.65 21.41
C ILE A 288 -16.97 9.35 21.02
N ASP A 289 -17.65 8.58 20.17
CA ASP A 289 -17.18 7.29 19.69
C ASP A 289 -16.43 7.44 18.36
N GLY A 290 -16.86 8.37 17.51
CA GLY A 290 -16.15 8.72 16.29
C GLY A 290 -16.48 10.10 15.73
N ARG A 291 -15.72 10.50 14.69
CA ARG A 291 -15.87 11.78 14.00
C ARG A 291 -15.85 11.60 12.48
N ILE A 292 -16.68 12.37 11.78
CA ILE A 292 -16.62 12.57 10.33
C ILE A 292 -16.35 14.04 10.09
N TYR A 293 -15.39 14.35 9.21
CA TYR A 293 -15.10 15.71 8.78
C TYR A 293 -15.61 15.90 7.35
N PHE A 294 -16.10 17.09 7.03
CA PHE A 294 -16.54 17.47 5.67
C PHE A 294 -16.21 18.94 5.41
N HIS A 295 -16.17 19.39 4.16
CA HIS A 295 -16.08 20.83 3.85
C HIS A 295 -17.41 21.40 3.36
N GLU A 296 -17.63 22.65 3.74
CA GLU A 296 -18.64 23.50 3.13
C GLU A 296 -18.17 23.99 1.75
N GLY A 297 -19.10 24.56 0.97
CA GLY A 297 -18.82 25.07 -0.37
C GLY A 297 -17.82 26.24 -0.40
N ASP A 298 -17.52 26.83 0.76
CA ASP A 298 -16.52 27.88 0.97
C ASP A 298 -15.13 27.33 1.37
N GLY A 299 -14.99 26.01 1.50
CA GLY A 299 -13.76 25.34 1.96
C GLY A 299 -13.62 25.19 3.48
N THR A 300 -14.59 25.67 4.28
CA THR A 300 -14.56 25.56 5.74
C THR A 300 -14.72 24.10 6.17
N THR A 301 -13.80 23.59 7.00
CA THR A 301 -13.93 22.25 7.58
C THR A 301 -14.93 22.23 8.73
N ARG A 302 -15.92 21.35 8.62
CA ARG A 302 -16.92 21.05 9.65
C ARG A 302 -16.77 19.61 10.13
N GLN A 303 -17.40 19.31 11.26
CA GLN A 303 -17.39 17.97 11.84
C GLN A 303 -18.79 17.50 12.22
N ALA A 304 -19.02 16.20 12.07
CA ALA A 304 -20.12 15.46 12.65
C ALA A 304 -19.55 14.50 13.71
N ILE A 305 -20.21 14.44 14.86
CA ILE A 305 -19.83 13.58 15.98
C ILE A 305 -20.73 12.36 15.99
N LEU A 306 -20.14 11.20 16.25
CA LEU A 306 -20.84 9.93 16.28
C LEU A 306 -20.77 9.32 17.67
N SER A 307 -21.90 8.77 18.12
CA SER A 307 -21.95 7.85 19.25
C SER A 307 -22.59 6.52 18.83
N VAL A 308 -22.06 5.41 19.34
CA VAL A 308 -22.56 4.06 19.11
C VAL A 308 -23.18 3.52 20.40
N LYS A 309 -24.38 2.93 20.31
CA LYS A 309 -25.08 2.29 21.42
C LYS A 309 -25.62 0.93 21.02
N ALA A 310 -25.43 -0.06 21.89
CA ALA A 310 -26.05 -1.38 21.80
C ALA A 310 -26.84 -1.66 23.08
N GLY A 311 -27.96 -2.38 22.97
CA GLY A 311 -28.81 -2.75 24.11
C GLY A 311 -29.93 -1.75 24.38
N LYS A 312 -30.43 -1.72 25.63
CA LYS A 312 -31.62 -0.92 25.99
C LYS A 312 -31.42 0.58 25.68
N LEU A 313 -32.10 1.04 24.65
CA LEU A 313 -32.05 2.42 24.19
C LEU A 313 -32.98 3.33 25.00
N HIS A 314 -32.48 4.51 25.35
CA HIS A 314 -33.25 5.50 26.11
C HIS A 314 -33.07 6.91 25.52
N ALA A 315 -34.12 7.73 25.64
CA ALA A 315 -34.13 9.12 25.15
C ALA A 315 -32.96 10.01 25.65
N PRO A 316 -32.43 9.86 26.88
CA PRO A 316 -31.26 10.61 27.33
C PRO A 316 -30.05 10.51 26.39
N TYR A 317 -29.82 9.39 25.70
CA TYR A 317 -28.67 9.27 24.78
C TYR A 317 -28.69 10.30 23.66
N VAL A 318 -29.87 10.67 23.17
CA VAL A 318 -30.02 11.71 22.13
C VAL A 318 -29.77 13.10 22.72
N ARG A 319 -30.22 13.34 23.95
CA ARG A 319 -29.97 14.61 24.68
C ARG A 319 -28.49 14.79 25.01
N ASP A 320 -27.84 13.73 25.46
CA ASP A 320 -26.41 13.74 25.77
C ASP A 320 -25.60 14.00 24.51
N LEU A 321 -25.93 13.31 23.39
CA LEU A 321 -25.30 13.55 22.10
C LEU A 321 -25.50 15.00 21.63
N ARG A 322 -26.68 15.60 21.81
CA ARG A 322 -26.91 17.02 21.53
C ARG A 322 -25.96 17.91 22.34
N GLY A 323 -25.83 17.65 23.64
CA GLY A 323 -24.92 18.40 24.50
C GLY A 323 -23.46 18.26 24.08
N VAL A 324 -23.05 17.07 23.63
CA VAL A 324 -21.71 16.84 23.07
C VAL A 324 -21.50 17.64 21.77
N VAL A 325 -22.48 17.62 20.85
CA VAL A 325 -22.42 18.37 19.59
C VAL A 325 -22.24 19.87 19.86
N GLU A 326 -22.97 20.42 20.82
CA GLU A 326 -22.87 21.83 21.22
C GLU A 326 -21.52 22.13 21.87
N ARG A 327 -21.09 21.30 22.82
CA ARG A 327 -19.80 21.45 23.53
C ARG A 327 -18.61 21.46 22.58
N GLU A 328 -18.59 20.53 21.64
CA GLU A 328 -17.51 20.38 20.66
C GLU A 328 -17.67 21.30 19.43
N LYS A 329 -18.69 22.15 19.41
CA LYS A 329 -19.05 23.01 18.27
C LYS A 329 -19.16 22.23 16.96
N ALA A 330 -19.64 20.99 17.03
CA ALA A 330 -19.89 20.17 15.86
C ALA A 330 -21.18 20.63 15.14
N THR A 331 -21.22 20.39 13.84
CA THR A 331 -22.38 20.78 13.02
C THR A 331 -23.54 19.81 13.22
N MET A 332 -23.21 18.52 13.38
CA MET A 332 -24.17 17.41 13.40
C MET A 332 -23.77 16.36 14.42
N GLY A 333 -24.76 15.61 14.92
CA GLY A 333 -24.58 14.41 15.73
C GLY A 333 -25.28 13.21 15.11
N VAL A 334 -24.65 12.05 15.14
CA VAL A 334 -25.21 10.79 14.65
C VAL A 334 -25.15 9.75 15.76
N LEU A 335 -26.30 9.16 16.07
CA LEU A 335 -26.41 8.03 16.97
C LEU A 335 -26.56 6.75 16.13
N LEU A 336 -25.60 5.85 16.22
CA LEU A 336 -25.67 4.53 15.62
C LEU A 336 -26.18 3.53 16.65
N THR A 337 -27.26 2.83 16.34
CA THR A 337 -27.87 1.88 17.28
C THR A 337 -27.95 0.47 16.72
N LEU A 338 -27.71 -0.54 17.54
CA LEU A 338 -28.02 -1.92 17.17
C LEU A 338 -29.55 -2.12 17.10
N ASP A 339 -30.24 -1.70 18.16
CA ASP A 339 -31.68 -1.84 18.33
C ASP A 339 -32.48 -0.69 17.70
N GLU A 340 -33.79 -0.90 17.53
CA GLU A 340 -34.71 0.11 17.03
C GLU A 340 -34.90 1.28 18.04
N PRO A 341 -34.72 2.54 17.63
CA PRO A 341 -34.86 3.67 18.54
C PRO A 341 -36.33 3.93 18.90
N THR A 342 -36.54 4.27 20.16
CA THR A 342 -37.87 4.60 20.68
C THR A 342 -38.47 5.84 20.01
N LYS A 343 -39.81 5.96 20.01
CA LYS A 343 -40.51 7.15 19.50
C LYS A 343 -40.00 8.44 20.15
N ALA A 344 -39.74 8.42 21.46
CA ALA A 344 -39.20 9.55 22.20
C ALA A 344 -37.81 9.98 21.69
N MET A 345 -36.93 9.02 21.36
CA MET A 345 -35.63 9.33 20.76
C MET A 345 -35.78 10.00 19.39
N ARG A 346 -36.68 9.48 18.54
CA ARG A 346 -36.95 10.07 17.22
C ARG A 346 -37.49 11.49 17.34
N THR A 347 -38.39 11.75 18.29
CA THR A 347 -38.90 13.09 18.59
C THR A 347 -37.80 14.04 19.08
N GLU A 348 -36.93 13.59 19.99
CA GLU A 348 -35.81 14.39 20.49
C GLU A 348 -34.82 14.75 19.38
N ALA A 349 -34.49 13.81 18.50
CA ALA A 349 -33.60 14.06 17.37
C ALA A 349 -34.21 15.07 16.39
N ALA A 350 -35.51 14.95 16.08
CA ALA A 350 -36.22 15.90 15.23
C ALA A 350 -36.27 17.32 15.83
N ALA A 351 -36.39 17.44 17.16
CA ALA A 351 -36.41 18.72 17.86
C ALA A 351 -35.09 19.50 17.75
N ALA A 352 -33.97 18.84 17.44
CA ALA A 352 -32.69 19.51 17.22
C ALA A 352 -32.63 20.31 15.91
N GLY A 353 -33.63 20.17 15.04
CA GLY A 353 -33.75 20.95 13.81
C GLY A 353 -32.77 20.54 12.71
N PHE A 354 -32.54 21.45 11.77
CA PHE A 354 -31.77 21.20 10.55
C PHE A 354 -30.58 22.14 10.44
N TYR A 355 -29.50 21.61 9.89
CA TYR A 355 -28.37 22.37 9.39
C TYR A 355 -28.57 22.59 7.89
N ALA A 356 -28.48 23.85 7.46
CA ALA A 356 -28.58 24.22 6.05
C ALA A 356 -27.17 24.25 5.44
N SER A 357 -27.00 23.58 4.31
CA SER A 357 -25.78 23.55 3.51
C SER A 357 -26.08 23.99 2.07
N PRO A 358 -25.05 24.29 1.25
CA PRO A 358 -25.23 24.55 -0.19
C PRO A 358 -25.92 23.41 -0.96
N TRP A 359 -25.95 22.20 -0.39
CA TRP A 359 -26.51 21.01 -1.02
C TRP A 359 -27.85 20.56 -0.42
N GLY A 360 -28.41 21.33 0.51
CA GLY A 360 -29.72 21.06 1.09
C GLY A 360 -29.77 21.22 2.60
N ARG A 361 -30.89 20.76 3.19
CA ARG A 361 -31.12 20.78 4.63
C ARG A 361 -30.92 19.38 5.19
N HIS A 362 -30.05 19.26 6.18
CA HIS A 362 -29.68 17.99 6.80
C HIS A 362 -30.07 18.00 8.29
N PRO A 363 -30.61 16.91 8.87
CA PRO A 363 -30.95 16.88 10.29
C PRO A 363 -29.72 17.08 11.16
N ARG A 364 -29.80 17.98 12.17
CA ARG A 364 -28.68 18.21 13.11
C ARG A 364 -28.39 17.00 13.97
N LEU A 365 -29.41 16.22 14.32
CA LEU A 365 -29.28 14.94 14.99
C LEU A 365 -29.93 13.84 14.15
N GLN A 366 -29.19 12.76 13.92
CA GLN A 366 -29.65 11.59 13.18
C GLN A 366 -29.53 10.35 14.04
N ILE A 367 -30.44 9.40 13.82
CA ILE A 367 -30.38 8.07 14.41
C ILE A 367 -30.47 7.07 13.27
N LEU A 368 -29.48 6.19 13.15
CA LEU A 368 -29.46 5.12 12.16
C LEU A 368 -29.26 3.80 12.87
N THR A 369 -30.03 2.78 12.47
CA THR A 369 -29.83 1.43 12.99
C THR A 369 -28.79 0.69 12.18
N VAL A 370 -28.14 -0.30 12.79
CA VAL A 370 -27.24 -1.22 12.10
C VAL A 370 -27.98 -1.93 10.95
N GLY A 371 -29.23 -2.36 11.17
CA GLY A 371 -30.05 -2.96 10.12
C GLY A 371 -30.24 -2.03 8.92
N GLU A 372 -30.60 -0.77 9.16
CA GLU A 372 -30.72 0.23 8.10
C GLU A 372 -29.41 0.45 7.32
N LEU A 373 -28.27 0.46 8.01
CA LEU A 373 -26.95 0.63 7.38
C LEU A 373 -26.57 -0.57 6.51
N LEU A 374 -26.85 -1.79 6.99
CA LEU A 374 -26.67 -3.03 6.23
C LEU A 374 -27.57 -3.07 4.98
N ASP A 375 -28.78 -2.55 5.08
CA ASP A 375 -29.73 -2.39 3.95
C ASP A 375 -29.35 -1.26 2.98
N GLY A 376 -28.23 -0.58 3.22
CA GLY A 376 -27.68 0.42 2.31
C GLY A 376 -28.08 1.86 2.60
N LYS A 377 -28.78 2.14 3.72
CA LYS A 377 -29.01 3.52 4.17
C LYS A 377 -27.68 4.24 4.39
N ARG A 378 -27.66 5.54 4.14
CA ARG A 378 -26.49 6.42 4.31
C ARG A 378 -26.86 7.58 5.21
N LEU A 379 -25.83 8.21 5.78
CA LEU A 379 -26.00 9.46 6.53
C LEU A 379 -26.54 10.55 5.60
N ASP A 380 -27.55 11.28 6.09
CA ASP A 380 -28.04 12.47 5.42
C ASP A 380 -27.18 13.66 5.85
N MET A 381 -26.15 13.96 5.09
CA MET A 381 -25.22 15.04 5.37
C MET A 381 -24.73 15.67 4.06
N PRO A 382 -24.11 16.86 4.10
CA PRO A 382 -23.53 17.47 2.92
C PRO A 382 -22.65 16.49 2.16
N PRO A 383 -22.69 16.50 0.82
CA PRO A 383 -21.87 15.62 0.03
C PRO A 383 -20.44 15.85 0.43
N ILE A 384 -19.82 14.73 0.71
CA ILE A 384 -18.43 14.64 1.03
C ILE A 384 -17.64 14.77 -0.28
N ARG A 385 -17.78 15.92 -0.96
CA ARG A 385 -17.10 16.25 -2.21
C ARG A 385 -15.99 17.23 -1.90
N GLN A 386 -14.78 16.79 -2.24
CA GLN A 386 -13.51 17.49 -2.14
C GLN A 386 -12.88 17.69 -0.77
N THR A 387 -13.53 17.26 0.30
CA THR A 387 -12.85 16.75 1.50
C THR A 387 -13.84 16.03 2.40
N GLY A 388 -13.30 15.03 3.09
CA GLY A 388 -14.05 14.32 4.10
C GLY A 388 -14.49 12.94 3.69
N VAL A 389 -14.13 12.42 2.49
CA VAL A 389 -14.03 10.96 2.42
C VAL A 389 -12.94 10.75 3.44
N THR A 390 -13.30 10.05 4.50
CA THR A 390 -12.50 9.83 5.70
C THR A 390 -11.07 9.50 5.38
N TYR A 391 -10.87 9.00 4.15
CA TYR A 391 -9.62 8.90 3.48
C TYR A 391 -9.70 9.44 2.04
N LYS A 392 -8.62 10.03 1.52
CA LYS A 392 -8.58 10.55 0.13
C LYS A 392 -8.96 9.44 -0.84
N ARG A 393 -9.72 9.77 -1.88
CA ARG A 393 -10.10 8.82 -2.93
C ARG A 393 -8.86 8.17 -3.53
N ALA A 394 -8.86 6.85 -3.67
CA ALA A 394 -7.78 6.17 -4.35
C ALA A 394 -7.73 6.58 -5.83
N PRO A 395 -6.54 6.69 -6.45
CA PRO A 395 -6.44 6.89 -7.89
C PRO A 395 -7.13 5.76 -8.66
N LYS A 396 -7.76 6.09 -9.80
CA LYS A 396 -8.27 5.06 -10.72
C LYS A 396 -7.12 4.19 -11.20
N ALA A 397 -7.34 2.87 -11.25
CA ALA A 397 -6.37 1.94 -11.78
C ALA A 397 -6.20 2.13 -13.30
N THR A 398 -4.96 2.09 -13.77
CA THR A 398 -4.61 2.11 -15.20
C THR A 398 -4.57 0.71 -15.82
N THR A 399 -4.72 -0.33 -15.00
CA THR A 399 -4.64 -1.74 -15.38
C THR A 399 -5.94 -2.45 -15.03
N LYS A 400 -6.30 -3.50 -15.79
CA LYS A 400 -7.45 -4.35 -15.45
C LYS A 400 -7.24 -5.01 -14.09
N ALA A 401 -8.33 -5.14 -13.32
CA ALA A 401 -8.32 -5.88 -12.07
C ALA A 401 -7.81 -7.31 -12.28
N ALA A 402 -6.99 -7.78 -11.35
CA ALA A 402 -6.63 -9.19 -11.25
C ALA A 402 -7.87 -10.00 -10.86
N GLU A 403 -8.04 -11.17 -11.47
CA GLU A 403 -8.99 -12.15 -10.98
C GLU A 403 -8.50 -12.69 -9.63
N GLN A 404 -9.42 -12.78 -8.67
CA GLN A 404 -9.18 -13.30 -7.33
C GLN A 404 -9.97 -14.62 -7.16
N PRO A 405 -9.56 -15.71 -7.82
CA PRO A 405 -10.20 -17.00 -7.61
C PRO A 405 -10.02 -17.44 -6.15
N ARG A 406 -10.97 -18.21 -5.62
CA ARG A 406 -10.91 -18.71 -4.23
C ARG A 406 -9.55 -19.33 -3.94
N ILE A 407 -8.90 -18.83 -2.89
CA ILE A 407 -7.57 -19.26 -2.48
C ILE A 407 -7.64 -20.57 -1.69
N PHE A 408 -8.72 -20.75 -0.93
CA PHE A 408 -9.06 -21.97 -0.20
C PHE A 408 -10.20 -22.67 -0.96
N GLY A 409 -10.02 -23.94 -1.30
CA GLY A 409 -11.02 -24.72 -2.03
C GLY A 409 -12.25 -25.03 -1.17
N ASP A 410 -13.39 -25.24 -1.83
CA ASP A 410 -14.45 -26.08 -1.28
C ASP A 410 -14.05 -27.53 -1.63
N ASP A 411 -13.46 -28.25 -0.67
CA ASP A 411 -13.50 -29.71 -0.68
C ASP A 411 -14.80 -30.17 -0.01
#